data_AF-A0A2I0Q7S8-F1
#
_entry.id   AF-A0A2I0Q7S8-F1
#
_cell.length_a   1.000
_cell.length_b   1.000
_cell.length_c   1.000
_cell.angle_alpha   90.00
_cell.angle_beta   90.00
_cell.angle_gamma   90.00
#
_symmetry.space_group_name_H-M   'P 1'
#
loop_
_entity.id
_entity.type
_entity.pdbx_description
1 polymer ?
#
loop_
_entity_poly.entity_id
_entity_poly.type
_entity_poly.pdbx_seq_one_letter_code
_entity_poly.pdbx_strand_id
1 'polypeptide(L)' 'MIKCYNCQFENKDSAKFCKGCAADLTYIPWRPGWKWHLKVLGIIYAIVIVLFFVARFFLDKFDRNLPTWESEYPMYEKGK' A
#
# COMPACT_ATOMS: atom_id res chain seq x y z
N MET A 1 -16.98 -32.79 -4.34
CA MET A 1 -16.37 -32.27 -5.58
C MET A 1 -15.46 -31.10 -5.22
N ILE A 2 -14.29 -30.98 -5.86
CA ILE A 2 -13.31 -29.91 -5.61
C ILE A 2 -13.27 -28.93 -6.79
N LYS A 3 -13.28 -27.64 -6.48
CA LYS A 3 -13.22 -26.57 -7.49
C LYS A 3 -11.77 -26.15 -7.73
N CYS A 4 -11.36 -26.09 -8.99
CA CYS A 4 -10.01 -25.65 -9.33
C CYS A 4 -9.84 -24.16 -9.01
N TYR A 5 -8.79 -23.81 -8.25
CA TYR A 5 -8.46 -22.41 -7.94
C TYR A 5 -8.13 -21.57 -9.18
N ASN A 6 -7.60 -22.20 -10.23
CA ASN A 6 -7.16 -21.51 -11.45
C ASN A 6 -8.33 -21.23 -12.41
N CYS A 7 -9.05 -22.28 -12.85
CA CYS A 7 -10.09 -22.15 -13.89
C CYS A 7 -11.52 -22.36 -13.38
N GLN A 8 -11.72 -22.53 -12.08
CA GLN A 8 -13.04 -22.71 -11.45
C GLN A 8 -13.81 -23.96 -11.91
N PHE A 9 -13.20 -24.86 -12.68
CA PHE A 9 -13.81 -26.12 -13.10
C PHE A 9 -14.02 -27.06 -11.91
N GLU A 10 -15.14 -27.79 -11.90
CA GLU A 10 -15.50 -28.74 -10.86
C GLU A 10 -14.93 -30.13 -11.17
N ASN A 11 -14.06 -30.63 -10.30
CA ASN A 11 -13.36 -31.89 -10.45
C ASN A 11 -13.82 -32.89 -9.39
N LYS A 12 -13.60 -34.18 -9.64
CA LYS A 12 -13.78 -35.23 -8.62
C LYS A 12 -12.85 -34.96 -7.43
N ASP A 13 -13.27 -35.30 -6.22
CA ASP A 13 -12.49 -35.07 -5.00
C ASP A 13 -11.13 -35.80 -4.97
N SER A 14 -11.00 -36.88 -5.74
CA SER A 14 -9.77 -37.65 -5.88
C SER A 14 -8.85 -37.18 -7.02
N ALA A 15 -9.24 -36.13 -7.77
CA ALA A 15 -8.45 -35.64 -8.90
C ALA A 15 -7.19 -34.89 -8.42
N LYS A 16 -6.01 -35.34 -8.88
CA LYS A 16 -4.73 -34.65 -8.63
C LYS A 16 -4.50 -33.46 -9.57
N PHE A 17 -5.02 -33.54 -10.79
CA PHE A 17 -4.89 -32.50 -11.82
C PHE A 17 -6.26 -32.07 -12.32
N CYS A 18 -6.40 -30.78 -12.61
CA CYS A 18 -7.64 -30.24 -13.15
C CYS A 18 -7.86 -30.69 -14.59
N LYS A 19 -9.06 -31.22 -14.89
CA LYS A 19 -9.43 -31.63 -16.25
C LYS A 19 -9.49 -30.46 -17.26
N GLY A 20 -9.81 -29.25 -16.79
CA GLY A 20 -9.99 -28.08 -17.65
C GLY A 20 -8.69 -27.34 -17.99
N CYS A 21 -7.72 -27.30 -17.07
CA CYS A 21 -6.50 -26.50 -17.24
C CYS A 21 -5.20 -27.20 -16.82
N ALA A 22 -5.25 -28.49 -16.48
CA ALA A 22 -4.12 -29.29 -16.01
C ALA A 22 -3.41 -28.79 -14.73
N ALA A 23 -3.95 -27.78 -14.03
CA ALA A 23 -3.38 -27.29 -12.78
C ALA A 23 -3.39 -28.36 -11.67
N ASP A 24 -2.35 -28.37 -10.84
CA ASP A 24 -2.24 -29.23 -9.66
C ASP A 24 -3.29 -28.84 -8.62
N LEU A 25 -4.17 -29.77 -8.27
CA LEU A 25 -5.24 -29.62 -7.28
C LEU A 25 -4.77 -29.99 -5.86
N THR A 26 -3.59 -30.61 -5.71
CA THR A 26 -2.99 -30.92 -4.40
C THR A 26 -2.30 -29.71 -3.79
N TYR A 27 -2.03 -28.68 -4.60
CA TYR A 27 -1.50 -27.42 -4.13
C TYR A 27 -2.54 -26.66 -3.30
N ILE A 28 -2.20 -26.38 -2.05
CA ILE A 28 -3.00 -25.53 -1.16
C ILE A 28 -2.42 -24.11 -1.27
N PRO A 29 -3.11 -23.18 -1.96
CA PRO A 29 -2.63 -21.82 -2.05
C PRO A 29 -2.61 -21.19 -0.65
N TRP A 30 -1.51 -20.52 -0.33
CA TRP A 30 -1.40 -19.78 0.93
C TRP A 30 -2.45 -18.67 0.96
N ARG A 31 -3.32 -18.68 1.98
CA ARG A 31 -4.34 -17.66 2.21
C ARG A 31 -4.12 -17.03 3.59
N PRO A 32 -3.61 -15.78 3.66
CA PRO A 32 -3.40 -15.13 4.93
C PRO A 32 -4.72 -14.94 5.67
N GLY A 33 -4.72 -15.19 6.98
CA GLY A 33 -5.87 -14.89 7.84
C GLY A 33 -5.99 -13.41 8.17
N TRP A 34 -7.08 -13.03 8.83
CA TRP A 34 -7.35 -11.65 9.28
C TRP A 34 -6.22 -11.07 10.15
N LYS A 35 -5.64 -11.88 11.05
CA LYS A 35 -4.50 -11.49 11.89
C LYS A 35 -3.27 -11.07 11.07
N TRP A 36 -3.02 -11.75 9.94
CA TRP A 36 -1.92 -11.39 9.05
C TRP A 36 -2.18 -10.07 8.35
N HIS A 37 -3.40 -9.86 7.84
CA HIS A 37 -3.78 -8.60 7.20
C HIS A 37 -3.65 -7.42 8.16
N LEU A 38 -4.12 -7.54 9.39
CA LEU A 38 -3.96 -6.48 10.41
C LEU A 38 -2.49 -6.18 10.69
N LYS A 39 -1.64 -7.20 10.81
CA LYS A 39 -0.20 -7.03 11.01
C LYS A 39 0.44 -6.26 9.84
N VAL A 40 0.12 -6.65 8.62
CA VAL A 40 0.68 -6.01 7.41
C VAL A 40 0.20 -4.58 7.27
N LEU A 41 -1.10 -4.33 7.46
CA LEU A 41 -1.65 -2.97 7.46
C LEU A 41 -0.98 -2.09 8.51
N GLY A 42 -0.80 -2.60 9.74
CA GLY A 42 -0.09 -1.89 10.79
C GLY A 42 1.34 -1.49 10.38
N ILE A 43 2.08 -2.38 9.72
CA ILE A 43 3.44 -2.09 9.22
C ILE A 43 3.40 -1.01 8.14
N ILE A 44 2.49 -1.10 7.16
CA ILE A 44 2.37 -0.12 6.07
C ILE A 44 2.11 1.28 6.64
N TYR A 45 1.13 1.40 7.54
CA TYR A 45 0.80 2.69 8.16
C TYR A 45 1.95 3.22 9.03
N ALA A 46 2.64 2.36 9.77
CA ALA A 46 3.81 2.78 10.54
C ALA A 46 4.90 3.38 9.64
N ILE A 47 5.19 2.75 8.49
CA ILE A 47 6.16 3.26 7.52
C ILE A 47 5.71 4.60 6.96
N VAL A 48 4.45 4.73 6.52
CA VAL A 48 3.92 5.99 5.97
C VAL A 48 4.01 7.12 7.00
N ILE A 49 3.66 6.85 8.26
CA ILE A 49 3.74 7.83 9.36
C ILE A 49 5.19 8.28 9.56
N VAL A 50 6.14 7.33 9.65
CA VAL A 50 7.56 7.66 9.81
C VAL A 50 8.07 8.49 8.64
N LEU A 51 7.76 8.08 7.39
CA LEU A 51 8.16 8.82 6.19
C LEU A 51 7.57 10.25 6.18
N PHE A 52 6.31 10.42 6.58
CA PHE A 52 5.70 11.74 6.69
C PHE A 52 6.44 12.65 7.66
N PHE A 53 6.77 12.17 8.86
CA PHE A 53 7.50 12.97 9.85
C PHE A 53 8.93 13.26 9.43
N VAL A 54 9.60 12.30 8.80
CA VAL A 54 10.94 12.50 8.23
C VAL A 54 10.89 13.56 7.14
N ALA A 55 9.97 13.45 6.19
CA ALA A 55 9.79 14.44 5.12
C ALA A 55 9.50 15.83 5.70
N ARG A 56 8.59 15.92 6.68
CA ARG A 56 8.29 17.16 7.39
C ARG A 56 9.53 17.76 8.05
N PHE A 57 10.31 16.96 8.77
CA PHE A 57 11.53 17.43 9.43
C PHE A 57 12.55 18.00 8.42
N PHE A 58 12.69 17.37 7.27
CA PHE A 58 13.57 17.87 6.21
C PHE A 58 12.99 19.10 5.51
N LEU A 59 11.69 19.11 5.18
CA LEU A 59 11.03 20.24 4.54
C LEU A 59 10.98 21.48 5.45
N ASP A 60 10.76 21.34 6.75
CA ASP A 60 10.83 22.44 7.73
C ASP A 60 12.23 23.10 7.72
N LYS A 61 13.28 22.36 7.35
CA LYS A 61 14.63 22.93 7.18
C LYS A 61 14.73 23.79 5.92
N PHE A 62 14.05 23.40 4.83
CA PHE A 62 14.04 24.15 3.57
C PHE A 62 13.08 25.34 3.59
N ASP A 63 11.92 25.21 4.24
CA ASP A 63 10.86 26.24 4.29
C ASP A 63 11.34 27.53 4.97
N ARG A 64 12.25 27.43 5.96
CA ARG A 64 12.88 28.59 6.61
C ARG A 64 13.62 29.56 5.67
N ASN A 65 13.90 29.15 4.43
CA ASN A 65 14.54 29.99 3.42
C ASN A 65 13.60 30.43 2.30
N LEU A 66 12.31 30.12 2.38
CA LEU A 66 11.33 30.65 1.43
C LEU A 66 11.06 32.12 1.78
N PRO A 67 11.12 33.04 0.80
CA PRO A 67 10.58 34.38 0.99
C PRO A 67 9.12 34.25 1.40
N THR A 68 8.75 34.89 2.50
CA THR A 68 7.33 35.03 2.85
C THR A 68 6.66 35.88 1.77
N TRP A 69 5.35 35.71 1.58
CA TRP A 69 4.56 36.54 0.65
C TRP A 69 4.75 38.05 0.91
N GLU A 70 5.02 38.42 2.16
CA GLU A 70 5.37 39.77 2.61
C GLU A 70 6.69 40.29 2.02
N SER A 71 7.68 39.42 1.83
CA SER A 71 9.00 39.76 1.28
C SER A 71 9.05 39.74 -0.25
N GLU A 72 8.24 38.90 -0.90
CA GLU A 72 8.17 38.79 -2.36
C GLU A 72 7.37 39.95 -2.98
N TYR A 73 6.34 40.42 -2.27
CA TYR A 73 5.52 41.55 -2.67
C TYR A 73 5.46 42.57 -1.53
N PRO A 74 6.43 43.51 -1.43
CA PRO A 74 6.32 44.67 -0.54
C PRO A 74 5.23 45.60 -1.09
N MET A 75 3.98 45.14 -1.04
CA MET A 75 2.81 45.93 -1.34
C MET A 75 2.66 46.92 -0.20
N TYR A 76 2.49 48.19 -0.54
CA TYR A 76 2.35 49.36 0.34
C TYR A 76 3.61 49.74 1.14
N GLU A 77 4.57 50.39 0.47
CA GLU A 77 5.24 51.53 1.11
C GLU A 77 4.13 52.45 1.63
N LYS A 78 3.93 52.49 2.95
CA LYS A 78 3.07 53.46 3.62
C LYS A 78 3.50 54.84 3.14
N GLY A 79 2.67 55.44 2.30
CA GLY A 79 2.78 56.85 1.95
C GLY A 79 2.93 57.67 3.23
N LYS A 80 3.95 58.52 3.23
CA LYS A 80 4.34 59.45 4.30
C LYS A 80 3.18 60.31 4.78
#